data_AF-A0A7H9AV19-F1
#
_entry.id   AF-A0A7H9AV19-F1
#
_cell.length_a   1.000
_cell.length_b   1.000
_cell.length_c   1.000
_cell.angle_alpha   90.00
_cell.angle_beta   90.00
_cell.angle_gamma   90.00
#
_symmetry.space_group_name_H-M   'P 1'
#
loop_
_entity.id
_entity.type
_entity.pdbx_description
1 polymer ?
#
loop_
_entity_poly.entity_id
_entity_poly.type
_entity_poly.pdbx_seq_one_letter_code
_entity_poly.pdbx_strand_id
1 'polypeptide(L)'
;MGRKSEKRIAKSKDYRKKNKKALSPKDVKKTKIQIHKMNRDDSLTSDIFNVDKYNTRVRETPSNIKALNAKVLQKDQQKDKEVQDRIIAQRKDMSDNLTKQIEELSVFSL
;
A
#
# COMPACT_ATOMS: atom_id res chain seq x y z
N MET A 1 12.06 -13.87 69.53
CA MET A 1 12.80 -12.74 68.92
C MET A 1 13.84 -13.31 67.97
N GLY A 2 13.83 -12.93 66.70
CA GLY A 2 14.85 -13.36 65.72
C GLY A 2 14.32 -13.49 64.29
N ARG A 3 13.90 -12.37 63.69
CA ARG A 3 13.53 -12.30 62.27
C ARG A 3 14.80 -12.43 61.42
N LYS A 4 14.97 -13.49 60.65
CA LYS A 4 16.02 -13.59 59.61
C LYS A 4 15.46 -12.99 58.32
N SER A 5 15.89 -11.77 57.99
CA SER A 5 15.55 -11.10 56.74
C SER A 5 16.50 -11.56 55.63
N GLU A 6 16.00 -12.36 54.69
CA GLU A 6 16.72 -12.73 53.48
C GLU A 6 16.83 -11.52 52.54
N LYS A 7 18.04 -10.94 52.45
CA LYS A 7 18.37 -9.92 51.44
C LYS A 7 18.41 -10.58 50.06
N ARG A 8 17.36 -10.37 49.26
CA ARG A 8 17.37 -10.72 47.83
C ARG A 8 18.27 -9.76 47.07
N ILE A 9 19.49 -10.20 46.75
CA ILE A 9 20.40 -9.48 45.85
C ILE A 9 19.86 -9.66 44.42
N ALA A 10 19.24 -8.61 43.88
CA ALA A 10 18.83 -8.56 42.49
C ALA A 10 20.09 -8.52 41.59
N LYS A 11 20.33 -9.59 40.83
CA LYS A 11 21.37 -9.63 39.81
C LYS A 11 20.97 -8.69 38.66
N SER A 12 21.69 -7.57 38.50
CA SER A 12 21.53 -6.67 37.36
C SER A 12 21.88 -7.42 36.07
N LYS A 13 20.95 -7.43 35.10
CA LYS A 13 21.23 -7.95 33.76
C LYS A 13 22.05 -6.92 32.99
N ASP A 14 23.34 -7.17 32.82
CA ASP A 14 24.18 -6.38 31.93
C ASP A 14 23.71 -6.55 30.48
N TYR A 15 23.08 -5.52 29.94
CA TYR A 15 22.81 -5.40 28.51
C TYR A 15 24.13 -5.15 27.78
N ARG A 16 24.84 -6.22 27.42
CA ARG A 16 26.04 -6.13 26.57
C ARG A 16 25.68 -5.40 25.27
N LYS A 17 26.16 -4.16 25.16
CA LYS A 17 26.11 -3.33 23.96
C LYS A 17 26.77 -4.12 22.83
N LYS A 18 25.97 -4.61 21.87
CA LYS A 18 26.48 -5.35 20.71
C LYS A 18 27.32 -4.38 19.87
N ASN A 19 28.64 -4.52 19.90
CA ASN A 19 29.54 -3.79 19.02
C ASN A 19 29.15 -4.09 17.57
N LYS A 20 28.76 -3.05 16.82
CA LYS A 20 28.47 -3.14 15.38
C LYS A 20 29.78 -3.42 14.66
N LYS A 21 30.14 -4.69 14.49
CA LYS A 21 31.28 -5.08 13.66
C LYS A 21 30.98 -4.72 12.21
N ALA A 22 31.98 -4.22 11.49
CA ALA A 22 31.88 -3.96 10.07
C ALA A 22 31.44 -5.23 9.32
N LEU A 23 30.55 -5.06 8.33
CA LEU A 23 30.05 -6.16 7.51
C LEU A 23 31.22 -6.84 6.80
N SER A 24 31.24 -8.17 6.83
CA SER A 24 32.28 -8.93 6.11
C SER A 24 32.16 -8.67 4.61
N PRO A 25 33.28 -8.59 3.85
CA PRO A 25 33.25 -8.46 2.39
C PRO A 25 32.43 -9.57 1.71
N LYS A 26 32.34 -10.75 2.33
CA LYS A 26 31.50 -11.86 1.85
C LYS A 26 30.01 -11.53 1.95
N ASP A 27 29.59 -10.90 3.04
CA ASP A 27 28.19 -10.52 3.26
C ASP A 27 27.81 -9.38 2.33
N VAL A 28 28.69 -8.39 2.12
CA VAL A 28 28.49 -7.32 1.14
C VAL A 28 28.29 -7.88 -0.27
N LYS A 29 29.11 -8.85 -0.69
CA LYS A 29 28.97 -9.51 -2.00
C LYS A 29 27.64 -10.27 -2.11
N LYS A 30 27.25 -11.02 -1.07
CA LYS A 30 25.96 -11.73 -1.05
C LYS A 30 24.78 -10.77 -1.15
N THR A 31 24.79 -9.69 -0.39
CA THR A 31 23.74 -8.67 -0.43
C THR A 31 23.68 -7.98 -1.79
N LYS A 32 24.82 -7.65 -2.40
CA LYS A 32 24.86 -7.07 -3.75
C LYS A 32 24.25 -8.01 -4.81
N ILE A 33 24.56 -9.30 -4.74
CA ILE A 33 23.98 -10.31 -5.63
C ILE A 33 22.48 -10.45 -5.40
N GLN A 34 22.03 -10.43 -4.14
CA GLN A 34 20.61 -10.51 -3.80
C GLN A 34 19.83 -9.30 -4.30
N ILE A 35 20.35 -8.08 -4.11
CA ILE A 35 19.75 -6.85 -4.65
C ILE A 35 19.70 -6.91 -6.18
N HIS A 36 20.77 -7.35 -6.84
CA HIS A 36 20.78 -7.47 -8.29
C HIS A 36 19.80 -8.54 -8.81
N LYS A 37 19.55 -9.62 -8.06
CA LYS A 37 18.50 -10.60 -8.37
C LYS A 37 17.12 -9.97 -8.21
N MET A 38 16.85 -9.32 -7.08
CA MET A 38 15.57 -8.64 -6.85
C MET A 38 15.30 -7.56 -7.90
N ASN A 39 16.30 -6.77 -8.30
CA ASN A 39 16.15 -5.77 -9.35
C ASN A 39 15.99 -6.37 -10.76
N ARG A 40 16.48 -7.60 -11.00
CA ARG A 40 16.20 -8.35 -12.22
C ARG A 40 14.78 -8.94 -12.20
N ASP A 41 14.35 -9.41 -11.03
CA ASP A 41 13.02 -9.96 -10.80
C ASP A 41 11.94 -8.85 -10.73
N ASP A 42 12.34 -7.60 -10.44
CA ASP A 42 11.55 -6.36 -10.59
C ASP A 42 11.31 -5.98 -12.08
N SER A 43 11.52 -6.92 -13.01
CA SER A 43 10.84 -6.98 -14.31
C SER A 43 9.31 -7.17 -14.17
N LEU A 44 8.72 -6.68 -13.08
CA LEU A 44 7.28 -6.65 -12.81
C LEU A 44 6.52 -5.90 -13.89
N THR A 45 7.17 -5.00 -14.63
CA THR A 45 6.55 -4.35 -15.80
C THR A 45 6.29 -5.34 -16.94
N SER A 46 7.17 -6.33 -17.16
CA SER A 46 6.95 -7.35 -18.19
C SER A 46 5.87 -8.38 -17.83
N ASP A 47 5.65 -8.63 -16.53
CA ASP A 47 4.60 -9.54 -16.06
C ASP A 47 3.22 -8.88 -16.06
N ILE A 48 3.14 -7.56 -15.85
CA ILE A 48 1.89 -6.79 -15.94
C ILE A 48 1.31 -6.82 -17.38
N PHE A 49 2.16 -6.85 -18.41
CA PHE A 49 1.70 -6.96 -19.81
C PHE A 49 1.45 -8.40 -20.28
N ASN A 50 1.85 -9.42 -19.51
CA ASN A 50 1.71 -10.83 -19.89
C ASN A 50 0.73 -11.64 -19.01
N VAL A 51 -0.07 -10.98 -18.17
CA VAL A 51 -1.05 -11.63 -17.27
C VAL A 51 -2.04 -12.52 -18.05
N ASP A 52 -2.32 -12.20 -19.32
CA ASP A 52 -3.22 -13.01 -20.15
C ASP A 52 -2.60 -14.31 -20.69
N LYS A 53 -1.26 -14.46 -20.69
CA LYS A 53 -0.57 -15.60 -21.31
C LYS A 53 -0.12 -16.69 -20.34
N TYR A 54 0.04 -16.42 -19.04
CA TYR A 54 0.64 -17.36 -18.09
C TYR A 54 -0.35 -18.10 -17.16
N ASN A 55 -1.65 -17.93 -17.38
CA ASN A 55 -2.71 -18.51 -16.53
C ASN A 55 -2.87 -20.06 -16.59
N THR A 56 -1.93 -20.80 -17.19
CA THR A 56 -2.04 -22.26 -17.38
C THR A 56 -1.06 -23.10 -16.55
N ARG A 57 -0.20 -22.53 -15.70
CA ARG A 57 0.68 -23.35 -14.84
C ARG A 57 0.52 -23.06 -13.35
N VAL A 58 -0.45 -23.80 -12.81
CA VAL A 58 -0.67 -24.20 -11.42
C VAL A 58 0.62 -24.18 -10.58
N ARG A 59 0.75 -23.18 -9.72
CA ARG A 59 1.44 -23.32 -8.44
C ARG A 59 0.44 -22.96 -7.36
N GLU A 60 0.10 -23.95 -6.56
CA GLU A 60 -0.75 -23.84 -5.39
C GLU A 60 -0.22 -22.71 -4.49
N THR A 61 -0.91 -21.58 -4.53
CA THR A 61 -0.71 -20.49 -3.57
C THR A 61 -1.61 -20.76 -2.36
N PRO A 62 -1.20 -20.44 -1.13
CA PRO A 62 -2.02 -20.68 0.05
C PRO A 62 -3.29 -19.84 -0.08
N SER A 63 -4.42 -20.52 -0.27
CA SER A 63 -5.71 -19.96 -0.71
C SER A 63 -6.37 -18.96 0.25
N ASN A 64 -5.76 -18.65 1.40
CA ASN A 64 -6.48 -18.01 2.52
C ASN A 64 -5.84 -16.74 3.10
N ILE A 65 -4.83 -16.12 2.49
CA ILE A 65 -4.16 -14.96 3.12
C ILE A 65 -4.53 -13.59 2.52
N LYS A 66 -5.24 -13.51 1.38
CA LYS A 66 -5.54 -12.20 0.73
C LYS A 66 -7.01 -11.92 0.39
N ALA A 67 -7.95 -12.78 0.78
CA ALA A 67 -9.35 -12.64 0.36
C ALA A 67 -10.20 -11.71 1.26
N LEU A 68 -9.75 -11.38 2.48
CA LEU A 68 -10.60 -10.68 3.46
C LEU A 68 -10.83 -9.19 3.12
N ASN A 69 -9.91 -8.54 2.41
CA ASN A 69 -9.99 -7.10 2.09
C ASN A 69 -10.43 -6.78 0.65
N ALA A 70 -10.53 -7.78 -0.23
CA ALA A 70 -10.87 -7.55 -1.63
C ALA A 70 -12.31 -7.06 -1.82
N LYS A 71 -13.27 -7.60 -1.04
CA LYS A 71 -14.68 -7.19 -1.10
C LYS A 71 -14.92 -5.77 -0.58
N VAL A 72 -14.17 -5.36 0.44
CA VAL A 72 -14.23 -3.99 0.98
C VAL A 72 -13.67 -3.02 -0.04
N LEU A 73 -12.50 -3.33 -0.61
CA LEU A 73 -11.86 -2.50 -1.63
C LEU A 73 -12.75 -2.31 -2.87
N GLN A 74 -13.43 -3.36 -3.34
CA GLN A 74 -14.38 -3.23 -4.47
C GLN A 74 -15.56 -2.32 -4.15
N LYS A 75 -16.11 -2.41 -2.93
CA LYS A 75 -17.21 -1.54 -2.49
C LYS A 75 -16.76 -0.08 -2.40
N ASP A 76 -15.56 0.16 -1.89
CA ASP A 76 -15.03 1.52 -1.77
C ASP A 76 -14.75 2.13 -3.15
N GLN A 77 -14.18 1.36 -4.08
CA GLN A 77 -14.02 1.79 -5.47
C GLN A 77 -15.34 2.14 -6.16
N GLN A 78 -16.40 1.38 -5.89
CA GLN A 78 -17.72 1.67 -6.45
C GLN A 78 -18.30 2.97 -5.87
N LYS A 79 -18.15 3.21 -4.57
CA LYS A 79 -18.57 4.47 -3.94
C LYS A 79 -17.80 5.67 -4.48
N ASP A 80 -16.48 5.54 -4.66
CA ASP A 80 -15.66 6.60 -5.20
C ASP A 80 -16.12 6.99 -6.61
N LYS A 81 -16.45 5.99 -7.43
CA LYS A 81 -17.01 6.21 -8.77
C LYS A 81 -18.36 6.93 -8.71
N GLU A 82 -19.28 6.50 -7.84
CA GLU A 82 -20.57 7.17 -7.66
C GLU A 82 -20.43 8.63 -7.22
N VAL A 83 -19.46 8.94 -6.35
CA VAL A 83 -19.18 10.31 -5.92
C VAL A 83 -18.64 11.13 -7.08
N GLN A 84 -17.72 10.58 -7.88
CA GLN A 84 -17.20 11.27 -9.06
C GLN A 84 -18.30 11.55 -10.08
N ASP A 85 -19.16 10.58 -10.36
CA ASP A 85 -20.28 10.74 -11.30
C ASP A 85 -21.24 11.84 -10.83
N ARG A 86 -21.53 11.92 -9.52
CA ARG A 86 -22.34 13.01 -8.94
C ARG A 86 -21.67 14.38 -9.09
N ILE A 87 -20.37 14.47 -8.85
CA ILE A 87 -19.63 15.73 -9.01
C ILE A 87 -19.66 16.19 -10.47
N ILE A 88 -19.50 15.27 -11.42
CA ILE A 88 -19.56 15.57 -12.85
C ILE A 88 -20.96 16.05 -13.24
N ALA A 89 -22.01 15.36 -12.79
CA ALA A 89 -23.39 15.76 -13.04
C ALA A 89 -23.69 17.17 -12.48
N GLN A 90 -23.31 17.45 -11.24
CA GLN A 90 -23.50 18.77 -10.63
C GLN A 90 -22.76 19.88 -11.38
N ARG A 91 -21.54 19.62 -11.84
CA ARG A 91 -20.79 20.59 -12.66
C ARG A 91 -21.48 20.89 -13.98
N LYS A 92 -22.03 19.86 -14.62
CA LYS A 92 -22.78 20.00 -15.86
C LYS A 92 -24.06 20.82 -15.63
N ASP A 93 -24.85 20.45 -14.63
CA ASP A 93 -26.09 21.17 -14.30
C ASP A 93 -25.83 22.64 -13.97
N MET A 94 -24.74 22.93 -13.24
CA MET A 94 -24.33 24.30 -12.95
C MET A 94 -23.90 25.06 -14.20
N SER A 95 -23.13 24.42 -15.09
CA SER A 95 -22.73 25.01 -16.37
C SER A 95 -23.94 25.31 -17.25
N ASP A 96 -24.88 24.38 -17.36
CA ASP A 96 -26.09 24.53 -18.18
C ASP A 96 -26.98 25.67 -17.62
N ASN A 97 -27.09 25.77 -16.29
CA ASN A 97 -27.83 26.86 -15.64
C ASN A 97 -27.17 28.22 -15.86
N LEU A 98 -25.83 28.31 -15.75
CA LEU A 98 -25.10 29.55 -16.03
C LEU A 98 -25.27 29.98 -17.49
N THR A 99 -25.18 29.05 -18.45
CA THR A 99 -25.43 29.33 -19.86
C THR A 99 -26.84 29.89 -20.05
N LYS A 100 -27.85 29.26 -19.43
CA LYS A 100 -29.23 29.74 -19.51
C LYS A 100 -29.40 31.15 -18.93
N GLN A 101 -28.77 31.45 -17.80
CA GLN A 101 -28.81 32.80 -17.21
C GLN A 101 -28.13 33.84 -18.12
N ILE A 102 -27.02 33.48 -18.77
CA ILE A 102 -26.35 34.33 -19.75
C ILE A 102 -27.26 34.56 -20.98
N GLU A 103 -27.92 33.52 -21.49
CA GLU A 103 -28.89 33.64 -22.58
C GLU A 103 -30.05 34.55 -22.19
N GLU A 104 -30.65 34.36 -21.02
CA GLU A 104 -31.73 35.21 -20.51
C GLU A 104 -31.28 36.67 -20.41
N LEU A 105 -30.11 36.96 -19.83
CA LEU A 105 -29.54 38.31 -19.76
C LEU A 105 -29.25 38.90 -21.15
N SER A 106 -28.76 38.09 -22.09
CA SER A 106 -28.44 38.54 -23.44
C SER A 106 -29.70 38.86 -24.24
N VAL A 107 -30.79 38.13 -24.01
CA VAL A 107 -32.12 38.41 -24.60
C VAL A 107 -32.68 39.76 -24.13
N PHE A 108 -32.34 40.22 -22.93
CA PHE A 108 -32.70 41.56 -22.45
C PHE A 108 -31.81 42.70 -23.00
N SER A 109 -30.76 42.40 -23.78
CA SER A 109 -29.83 43.39 -24.33
C SER A 109 -30.09 43.77 -25.80
N LEU A 110 -31.23 43.33 -26.37
CA LEU A 110 -31.77 43.76 -27.67
C LEU A 110 -32.81 44.85 -27.50
#